data_AF-A0A830C0W9-F1
#
_entry.id   AF-A0A830C0W9-F1
#
_cell.length_a   1.000
_cell.length_b   1.000
_cell.length_c   1.000
_cell.angle_alpha   90.00
_cell.angle_beta   90.00
_cell.angle_gamma   90.00
#
_symmetry.space_group_name_H-M   'P 1'
#
loop_
_entity.id
_entity.type
_entity.pdbx_description
1 polymer ?
#
loop_
_entity_poly.entity_id
_entity_poly.type
_entity_poly.pdbx_seq_one_letter_code
_entity_poly.pdbx_strand_id
1 'polypeptide(L)'
;STIAAVAFNTFRTLQRDAPPVQLSPNYPNPPPANNNGIEDATNVAELPNLLSAELVKAAKQFDALVAALPLSEGGEEAQLKRIVELQV
;
A
#
# COMPACT_ATOMS: atom_id res chain seq x y z
N SER A 1 4.36 -5.50 -9.04
CA SER A 1 3.59 -4.27 -8.79
C SER A 1 3.74 -3.89 -7.32
N THR A 2 4.53 -2.86 -7.01
CA THR A 2 4.87 -2.47 -5.62
C THR A 2 3.65 -2.03 -4.83
N ILE A 3 2.75 -1.25 -5.45
CA ILE A 3 1.51 -0.77 -4.81
C ILE A 3 0.60 -1.95 -4.45
N ALA A 4 0.47 -2.94 -5.32
CA ALA A 4 -0.30 -4.14 -5.03
C ALA A 4 0.27 -4.88 -3.82
N ALA A 5 1.59 -5.09 -3.76
CA ALA A 5 2.24 -5.74 -2.62
C ALA A 5 2.05 -4.96 -1.31
N VAL A 6 2.21 -3.64 -1.33
CA VAL A 6 1.95 -2.76 -0.17
C VAL A 6 0.50 -2.88 0.29
N ALA A 7 -0.46 -2.78 -0.62
CA ALA A 7 -1.88 -2.91 -0.29
C ALA A 7 -2.20 -4.28 0.33
N PHE A 8 -1.79 -5.37 -0.31
CA PHE A 8 -2.05 -6.73 0.18
C PHE A 8 -1.43 -6.97 1.57
N ASN A 9 -0.21 -6.50 1.81
CA ASN A 9 0.43 -6.63 3.11
C ASN A 9 -0.25 -5.77 4.18
N THR A 10 -0.64 -4.53 3.85
CA THR A 10 -1.35 -3.65 4.77
C THR A 10 -2.68 -4.25 5.21
N PHE A 11 -3.56 -4.61 4.26
CA PHE A 11 -4.88 -5.16 4.60
C PHE A 11 -4.79 -6.50 5.33
N ARG A 12 -3.86 -7.37 4.93
CA ARG A 12 -3.64 -8.65 5.62
C ARG A 12 -3.22 -8.45 7.07
N THR A 13 -2.26 -7.55 7.32
CA THR A 13 -1.75 -7.28 8.68
C THR A 13 -2.87 -6.68 9.55
N LEU A 14 -3.64 -5.74 8.99
CA LEU A 14 -4.78 -5.14 9.69
C LEU A 14 -5.88 -6.15 10.05
N GLN A 15 -6.19 -7.10 9.16
CA GLN A 15 -7.19 -8.13 9.45
C GLN A 15 -6.68 -9.17 10.45
N ARG A 16 -5.40 -9.56 10.36
CA ARG A 16 -4.79 -10.55 11.26
C ARG A 16 -4.67 -10.02 12.68
N ASP A 17 -4.27 -8.75 12.83
CA ASP A 17 -3.92 -8.17 14.12
C ASP A 17 -5.07 -7.32 14.72
N ALA A 18 -6.26 -7.32 14.10
CA ALA A 18 -7.41 -6.61 14.62
C ALA A 18 -7.82 -7.16 16.00
N PRO A 19 -8.02 -6.28 17.01
CA PRO A 19 -8.50 -6.72 18.31
C PRO A 19 -9.93 -7.29 18.19
N PRO A 20 -10.31 -8.28 19.02
CA PRO A 20 -11.66 -8.83 19.02
C PRO A 20 -12.70 -7.74 19.31
N VAL A 21 -13.73 -7.63 18.46
CA VAL A 21 -14.85 -6.72 18.72
C VAL A 21 -15.73 -7.28 19.83
N GLN A 22 -15.83 -6.57 20.96
CA GLN A 22 -16.74 -6.96 22.04
C GLN A 22 -18.14 -6.42 21.76
N LEU A 23 -19.05 -7.30 21.34
CA LEU A 23 -20.44 -6.96 21.04
C LEU A 23 -21.32 -6.76 22.29
N SER A 24 -20.85 -7.21 23.45
CA SER A 24 -21.53 -7.02 24.74
C SER A 24 -20.53 -7.00 25.89
N PRO A 25 -20.84 -6.29 27.01
CA PRO A 25 -19.94 -6.21 28.17
C PRO A 25 -19.68 -7.56 28.86
N ASN A 26 -20.52 -8.56 28.61
CA ASN A 26 -20.50 -9.85 29.31
C ASN A 26 -20.09 -11.02 28.38
N TYR A 27 -19.48 -10.72 27.24
CA TYR A 27 -19.01 -11.76 26.34
C TYR A 27 -17.81 -12.49 26.96
N PRO A 28 -17.82 -13.82 27.06
CA PRO A 28 -16.71 -14.56 27.65
C PRO A 28 -15.45 -14.34 26.81
N ASN A 29 -14.34 -14.03 27.49
CA ASN A 29 -13.06 -13.87 26.80
C ASN A 29 -12.65 -15.21 26.16
N PRO A 30 -12.19 -15.20 24.90
CA PRO A 30 -11.60 -16.39 24.31
C PRO A 30 -10.39 -16.83 25.14
N PRO A 31 -10.09 -18.15 25.17
CA PRO A 31 -8.90 -18.65 25.84
C PRO A 31 -7.66 -17.93 25.30
N PRO A 32 -6.67 -17.60 26.16
CA PRO A 32 -5.49 -16.87 25.73
C PRO A 32 -4.82 -17.64 24.60
N ALA A 33 -4.74 -17.01 23.42
CA ALA A 33 -3.89 -17.51 22.36
C ALA A 33 -2.44 -17.55 22.90
N ASN A 34 -1.68 -18.60 22.55
CA ASN A 34 -0.28 -18.71 22.97
C ASN A 34 0.48 -17.42 22.61
N ASN A 35 0.80 -16.65 23.63
CA ASN A 35 1.43 -15.35 23.53
C ASN A 35 2.91 -15.51 23.19
N ASN A 36 3.21 -15.68 21.91
CA ASN A 36 4.55 -15.44 21.38
C ASN A 36 4.63 -14.06 20.69
N GLY A 37 3.94 -13.04 21.22
CA GLY A 37 3.98 -11.69 20.62
C GLY A 37 3.20 -10.59 21.34
N ILE A 38 2.91 -10.72 22.64
CA ILE A 38 2.33 -9.60 23.40
C ILE A 38 3.47 -8.75 23.95
N GLU A 39 3.94 -7.84 23.12
CA GLU A 39 4.63 -6.63 23.59
C GLU A 39 4.18 -5.36 22.85
N ASP A 40 3.24 -5.46 21.90
CA ASP A 40 2.97 -4.37 20.95
C ASP A 40 1.50 -3.92 20.86
N ALA A 41 0.65 -4.27 21.84
CA ALA A 41 -0.78 -3.89 21.84
C ALA A 41 -0.99 -2.35 21.81
N THR A 42 -0.01 -1.57 22.28
CA THR A 42 0.00 -0.10 22.22
C THR A 42 0.36 0.44 20.82
N ASN A 43 0.99 -0.35 19.96
CA ASN A 43 1.44 0.03 18.61
C ASN A 43 0.44 -0.40 17.52
N VAL A 44 -0.38 -1.43 17.75
CA VAL A 44 -1.41 -1.86 16.79
C VAL A 44 -2.44 -0.77 16.50
N ALA A 45 -2.68 0.18 17.42
CA ALA A 45 -3.56 1.31 17.17
C ALA A 45 -2.97 2.36 16.20
N GLU A 46 -1.65 2.50 16.15
CA GLU A 46 -0.94 3.46 15.29
C GLU A 46 -0.54 2.85 13.94
N LEU A 47 -0.34 1.53 13.89
CA LEU A 47 -0.01 0.75 12.71
C LEU A 47 -0.95 1.01 11.49
N PRO A 48 -2.29 1.07 11.62
CA PRO A 48 -3.18 1.41 10.52
C PRO A 48 -2.93 2.79 9.92
N ASN A 49 -2.60 3.78 10.76
CA ASN A 49 -2.31 5.13 10.30
C ASN A 49 -0.96 5.19 9.57
N LEU A 50 0.05 4.47 10.06
CA LEU A 50 1.35 4.39 9.39
C LEU A 50 1.26 3.67 8.03
N LEU A 51 0.59 2.52 7.99
CA LEU A 51 0.45 1.74 6.76
C LEU A 51 -0.44 2.44 5.71
N SER A 52 -1.48 3.15 6.15
CA SER A 52 -2.29 3.97 5.23
C SER A 52 -1.49 5.15 4.67
N ALA A 53 -0.65 5.79 5.49
CA ALA A 53 0.24 6.86 5.04
C ALA A 53 1.27 6.36 3.99
N GLU A 54 1.84 5.16 4.18
CA GLU A 54 2.72 4.54 3.19
C GLU A 54 2.00 4.26 1.87
N LEU A 55 0.77 3.73 1.92
CA LEU A 55 -0.01 3.46 0.72
C LEU A 55 -0.28 4.76 -0.06
N VAL A 56 -0.68 5.83 0.65
CA VAL A 56 -0.93 7.15 0.03
C VAL A 56 0.36 7.71 -0.58
N LYS A 57 1.50 7.56 0.09
CA LYS A 57 2.79 8.00 -0.44
C LYS A 57 3.16 7.24 -1.72
N ALA A 58 2.98 5.91 -1.73
CA ALA A 58 3.24 5.10 -2.91
C ALA A 58 2.34 5.49 -4.09
N ALA A 59 1.06 5.79 -3.84
CA ALA A 59 0.14 6.28 -4.87
C ALA A 59 0.60 7.63 -5.45
N LYS A 60 0.99 8.59 -4.60
CA LYS A 60 1.52 9.89 -5.06
C LYS A 60 2.80 9.75 -5.88
N GLN A 61 3.68 8.83 -5.50
CA GLN A 61 4.90 8.55 -6.27
C GLN A 61 4.57 7.97 -7.64
N PHE A 62 3.58 7.09 -7.73
CA PHE A 62 3.11 6.58 -9.01
C PHE A 62 2.55 7.69 -9.89
N ASP A 63 1.69 8.56 -9.36
CA ASP A 63 1.15 9.70 -10.11
C ASP A 63 2.27 10.61 -10.63
N ALA A 64 3.28 10.88 -9.80
CA ALA A 64 4.44 11.68 -10.20
C ALA A 64 5.24 11.00 -11.32
N LEU A 65 5.42 9.68 -11.28
CA LEU A 65 6.10 8.93 -12.34
C LEU A 65 5.29 8.91 -13.63
N VAL A 66 3.96 8.78 -13.55
CA VAL A 66 3.06 8.86 -14.71
C VAL A 66 3.12 10.25 -15.34
N ALA A 67 3.11 11.32 -14.52
CA ALA A 67 3.22 12.69 -15.00
C ALA A 67 4.60 13.01 -15.61
N ALA A 68 5.65 12.33 -15.15
CA ALA A 68 7.01 12.47 -15.69
C ALA A 68 7.25 11.63 -16.96
N LEU A 69 6.27 10.84 -17.42
CA LEU A 69 6.40 10.11 -18.67
C LEU A 69 6.66 11.11 -19.80
N PRO A 70 7.68 10.86 -20.65
CA PRO A 70 7.97 11.75 -21.76
C PRO A 70 6.73 11.86 -22.66
N LEU A 71 6.24 13.09 -22.84
CA LEU A 71 5.12 13.37 -23.73
C LEU A 71 5.56 13.00 -25.15
N SER A 72 4.93 11.99 -25.74
CA SER A 72 5.07 11.77 -27.17
C SER A 72 4.20 12.81 -27.88
N GLU A 73 4.74 14.01 -28.12
CA GLU A 73 4.11 15.01 -28.99
C GLU A 73 3.83 14.35 -30.35
N GLY A 74 2.55 14.10 -30.65
CA GLY A 74 2.13 13.43 -31.88
C GLY A 74 2.06 11.89 -31.80
N GLY A 75 2.14 11.29 -30.61
CA GLY A 75 1.94 9.85 -30.43
C GLY A 75 3.09 8.99 -30.96
N GLU A 76 2.82 7.72 -31.23
CA GLU A 76 3.85 6.74 -31.66
C GLU A 76 4.52 7.13 -32.99
N GLU A 77 3.74 7.61 -33.96
CA GLU A 77 4.24 7.96 -35.30
C GLU A 77 5.28 9.08 -35.28
N ALA A 78 5.06 10.12 -34.47
CA ALA A 78 6.01 11.21 -34.30
C ALA A 78 7.30 10.75 -33.60
N GLN A 79 7.19 9.83 -32.65
CA GLN A 79 8.34 9.19 -32.01
C GLN A 79 9.16 8.37 -33.00
N LEU A 80 8.49 7.54 -33.83
CA LEU A 80 9.15 6.74 -34.87
C LEU A 80 9.87 7.63 -35.90
N LYS A 81 9.24 8.73 -36.33
CA LYS A 81 9.87 9.70 -37.22
C LYS A 81 11.12 10.33 -36.61
N ARG A 82 11.05 10.75 -35.33
CA ARG A 82 12.20 11.30 -34.59
C ARG A 82 13.35 10.30 -34.49
N ILE A 83 13.07 9.02 -34.30
CA ILE A 83 14.09 7.95 -34.27
C ILE A 83 14.82 7.87 -35.61
N VAL A 84 14.09 7.87 -36.73
CA VAL A 84 14.69 7.85 -38.08
C VAL A 84 15.56 9.08 -38.32
N GLU A 85 15.10 10.26 -37.89
CA GLU A 85 15.86 11.52 -38.02
C GLU A 85 17.13 11.60 -37.14
N LEU A 86 17.28 10.72 -36.14
CA LEU A 86 18.45 10.68 -35.25
C LEU A 86 19.43 9.55 -35.59
N GLN A 87 19.06 8.63 -36.49
CA GLN A 87 19.91 7.52 -36.96
C GLN A 87 20.79 7.90 -38.17
N VAL A 88 20.90 9.19 -38.48
CA VAL A 88 21.69 9.74 -39.61
C VAL A 88 23.18 9.75 -39.30
#